data_AF-A0A4Y8ZWA3-F1
#
_entry.id   AF-A0A4Y8ZWA3-F1
#
_cell.length_a   1.000
_cell.length_b   1.000
_cell.length_c   1.000
_cell.angle_alpha   90.00
_cell.angle_beta   90.00
_cell.angle_gamma   90.00
#
_symmetry.space_group_name_H-M   'P 1'
#
loop_
_entity.id
_entity.type
_entity.pdbx_description
1 polymer ?
#
loop_
_entity_poly.entity_id
_entity_poly.type
_entity_poly.pdbx_seq_one_letter_code
_entity_poly.pdbx_strand_id
1 'polypeptide(L)'
;MKGWLAALPVTFAAMLLCAAAPPVSFAPVDSRFAAASAEYEALWRADGSRIATLLEETSGLTFPAARIDVIVSEGSPMTTFDGRTIRLRAGYSPAYKKATLVHELGHRLALTLPSRGGLDDHRLLYLFLYDVWTDLYGRDFADRMVAIERRIPGPEDYEAAWTWALALTRDQRQARLRALRTRGDASDRPLDIAPGPPISRP
;
A
#
# COMPACT_ATOMS: atom_id res chain seq x y z
N MET A 1 -41.72 -7.89 51.71
CA MET A 1 -40.26 -7.89 51.47
C MET A 1 -40.04 -7.93 49.97
N LYS A 2 -39.70 -6.81 49.33
CA LYS A 2 -39.47 -6.69 47.88
C LYS A 2 -37.96 -6.71 47.64
N GLY A 3 -37.44 -7.80 47.08
CA GLY A 3 -36.04 -7.89 46.63
C GLY A 3 -35.88 -7.24 45.26
N TRP A 4 -34.97 -6.29 45.15
CA TRP A 4 -34.55 -5.70 43.87
C TRP A 4 -33.23 -6.36 43.47
N LEU A 5 -33.24 -7.12 42.38
CA LEU A 5 -32.04 -7.61 41.70
C LEU A 5 -31.54 -6.49 40.79
N ALA A 6 -30.41 -5.88 41.14
CA ALA A 6 -29.70 -4.95 40.28
C ALA A 6 -28.93 -5.74 39.21
N ALA A 7 -29.29 -5.57 37.94
CA ALA A 7 -28.51 -6.07 36.82
C ALA A 7 -27.33 -5.13 36.57
N LEU A 8 -26.10 -5.65 36.69
CA LEU A 8 -24.88 -4.94 36.31
C LEU A 8 -24.71 -4.97 34.79
N PRO A 9 -24.37 -3.85 34.13
CA PRO A 9 -24.08 -3.84 32.70
C PRO A 9 -22.70 -4.44 32.44
N VAL A 10 -22.67 -5.54 31.68
CA VAL A 10 -21.43 -6.09 31.11
C VAL A 10 -20.97 -5.14 30.01
N THR A 11 -19.92 -4.36 30.30
CA THR A 11 -19.28 -3.50 29.31
C THR A 11 -18.33 -4.35 28.48
N PHE A 12 -18.71 -4.67 27.24
CA PHE A 12 -17.82 -5.27 26.26
C PHE A 12 -16.83 -4.19 25.78
N ALA A 13 -15.62 -4.18 26.35
CA ALA A 13 -14.52 -3.42 25.78
C ALA A 13 -14.05 -4.13 24.50
N ALA A 14 -14.47 -3.63 23.35
CA ALA A 14 -13.90 -4.03 22.08
C ALA A 14 -12.42 -3.59 22.06
N MET A 15 -11.50 -4.53 22.28
CA MET A 15 -10.09 -4.30 22.00
C MET A 15 -9.97 -4.11 20.49
N LEU A 16 -9.83 -2.86 20.05
CA LEU A 16 -9.38 -2.53 18.71
C LEU A 16 -7.95 -3.06 18.59
N LEU A 17 -7.80 -4.27 18.05
CA LEU A 17 -6.52 -4.73 17.53
C LEU A 17 -6.17 -3.80 16.37
N CYS A 18 -5.44 -2.72 16.65
CA CYS A 18 -4.70 -2.03 15.61
C CYS A 18 -3.80 -3.10 14.96
N ALA A 19 -4.00 -3.34 13.67
CA ALA A 19 -3.07 -4.16 12.91
C ALA A 19 -1.67 -3.57 13.14
N ALA A 20 -0.77 -4.38 13.70
CA ALA A 20 0.59 -3.93 13.91
C ALA A 20 1.22 -3.66 12.54
N ALA A 21 1.89 -2.52 12.38
CA ALA A 21 2.62 -2.22 11.15
C ALA A 21 3.55 -3.39 10.80
N PRO A 22 3.76 -3.68 9.50
CA PRO A 22 4.65 -4.77 9.10
C PRO A 22 6.04 -4.54 9.70
N PRO A 23 6.76 -5.60 10.10
CA PRO A 23 8.12 -5.44 10.59
C PRO A 23 9.02 -4.97 9.44
N VAL A 24 9.73 -3.85 9.65
CA VAL A 24 10.64 -3.25 8.67
C VAL A 24 12.06 -3.15 9.22
N SER A 25 13.05 -3.61 8.46
CA SER A 25 14.48 -3.40 8.70
C SER A 25 14.99 -2.27 7.83
N PHE A 26 15.99 -1.53 8.28
CA PHE A 26 16.75 -0.60 7.45
C PHE A 26 18.23 -0.97 7.49
N ALA A 27 18.85 -1.10 6.32
CA ALA A 27 20.27 -1.35 6.20
C ALA A 27 20.87 -0.49 5.07
N PRO A 28 22.00 0.19 5.31
CA PRO A 28 22.71 0.84 4.22
C PRO A 28 23.44 -0.21 3.36
N VAL A 29 23.52 -0.01 2.04
CA VAL A 29 24.30 -0.92 1.17
C VAL A 29 25.81 -0.81 1.40
N ASP A 30 26.27 0.34 1.91
CA ASP A 30 27.65 0.58 2.33
C ASP A 30 27.69 1.65 3.44
N SER A 31 28.78 1.71 4.21
CA SER A 31 28.87 2.54 5.42
C SER A 31 28.65 4.04 5.19
N ARG A 32 28.85 4.56 3.98
CA ARG A 32 28.64 6.00 3.70
C ARG A 32 27.16 6.40 3.73
N PHE A 33 26.25 5.42 3.60
CA PHE A 33 24.80 5.65 3.68
C PHE A 33 24.21 5.40 5.08
N ALA A 34 25.03 5.13 6.09
CA ALA A 34 24.56 4.83 7.44
C ALA A 34 23.68 5.94 8.04
N ALA A 35 24.05 7.20 7.84
CA ALA A 35 23.26 8.34 8.31
C ALA A 35 21.87 8.37 7.66
N ALA A 36 21.79 8.21 6.34
CA ALA A 36 20.51 8.16 5.64
C ALA A 36 19.65 6.96 6.05
N SER A 37 20.27 5.80 6.31
CA SER A 37 19.57 4.63 6.85
C SER A 37 18.97 4.90 8.22
N ALA A 38 19.72 5.54 9.12
CA ALA A 38 19.23 5.93 10.44
C ALA A 38 18.08 6.95 10.35
N GLU A 39 18.11 7.86 9.39
CA GLU A 39 17.00 8.80 9.15
C GLU A 39 15.71 8.08 8.73
N TYR A 40 15.78 7.10 7.82
CA TYR A 40 14.61 6.30 7.44
C TYR A 40 14.10 5.44 8.60
N GLU A 41 15.00 4.86 9.40
CA GLU A 41 14.61 4.11 10.59
C GLU A 41 13.90 4.99 11.61
N ALA A 42 14.43 6.19 11.87
CA ALA A 42 13.81 7.16 12.77
C ALA A 42 12.43 7.60 12.27
N LEU A 43 12.28 7.82 10.96
CA LEU A 43 11.00 8.12 10.32
C LEU A 43 10.01 6.98 10.52
N TRP A 44 10.41 5.73 10.23
CA TRP A 44 9.55 4.57 10.42
C TRP A 44 9.14 4.35 11.88
N ARG A 45 10.07 4.59 12.81
CA ARG A 45 9.78 4.51 14.25
C ARG A 45 8.73 5.54 14.69
N ALA A 46 8.79 6.75 14.11
CA ALA A 46 7.86 7.83 14.45
C ALA A 46 6.49 7.66 13.78
N ASP A 47 6.46 7.36 12.47
CA ASP A 47 5.26 7.47 11.65
C ASP A 47 4.75 6.10 11.13
N GLY A 48 5.52 5.02 11.30
CA GLY A 48 5.28 3.74 10.60
C GLY A 48 3.93 3.09 10.88
N SER A 49 3.46 3.13 12.12
CA SER A 49 2.12 2.64 12.49
C SER A 49 1.01 3.42 11.78
N ARG A 50 1.12 4.74 11.74
CA ARG A 50 0.17 5.63 11.07
C ARG A 50 0.23 5.45 9.55
N ILE A 51 1.42 5.31 8.98
CA ILE A 51 1.62 5.05 7.54
C ILE A 51 0.94 3.73 7.15
N ALA A 52 1.23 2.64 7.88
CA ALA A 52 0.66 1.33 7.60
C ALA A 52 -0.87 1.36 7.70
N THR A 53 -1.40 1.92 8.79
CA THR A 53 -2.84 2.04 9.01
C THR A 53 -3.52 2.79 7.87
N LEU A 54 -3.01 3.97 7.48
CA LEU A 54 -3.64 4.76 6.41
C LEU A 54 -3.52 4.10 5.04
N LEU A 55 -2.41 3.41 4.74
CA LEU A 55 -2.28 2.64 3.52
C LEU A 55 -3.32 1.51 3.46
N GLU A 56 -3.51 0.77 4.55
CA GLU A 56 -4.51 -0.30 4.65
C GLU A 56 -5.96 0.25 4.57
N GLU A 57 -6.29 1.28 5.36
CA GLU A 57 -7.62 1.89 5.38
C GLU A 57 -8.01 2.48 4.02
N THR A 58 -7.08 3.21 3.39
CA THR A 58 -7.35 3.88 2.11
C THR A 58 -7.35 2.90 0.94
N SER A 59 -6.59 1.79 1.02
CA SER A 59 -6.58 0.79 -0.05
C SER A 59 -7.67 -0.29 0.13
N GLY A 60 -8.08 -0.52 1.37
CA GLY A 60 -8.86 -1.68 1.79
C GLY A 60 -8.10 -3.01 1.60
N LEU A 61 -6.76 -2.96 1.64
CA LEU A 61 -5.85 -4.11 1.64
C LEU A 61 -5.21 -4.27 3.02
N THR A 62 -4.51 -5.36 3.24
CA THR A 62 -3.78 -5.64 4.49
C THR A 62 -2.35 -6.00 4.17
N PHE A 63 -1.40 -5.44 4.90
CA PHE A 63 0.00 -5.81 4.79
C PHE A 63 0.18 -7.27 5.23
N PRO A 64 0.91 -8.09 4.47
CA PRO A 64 1.31 -9.40 4.95
C PRO A 64 2.22 -9.23 6.17
N ALA A 65 2.12 -10.15 7.13
CA ALA A 65 2.98 -10.17 8.33
C ALA A 65 4.47 -10.42 8.03
N ALA A 66 4.81 -10.71 6.76
CA ALA A 66 6.18 -10.92 6.32
C ALA A 66 7.01 -9.63 6.49
N ARG A 67 8.25 -9.81 6.97
CA ARG A 67 9.23 -8.73 7.11
C ARG A 67 9.57 -8.09 5.77
N ILE A 68 9.76 -6.77 5.81
CA ILE A 68 10.26 -5.96 4.71
C ILE A 68 11.69 -5.51 5.05
N ASP A 69 12.63 -5.79 4.16
CA ASP A 69 14.02 -5.35 4.27
C ASP A 69 14.23 -4.12 3.38
N VAL A 70 14.52 -2.98 3.99
CA VAL A 70 14.82 -1.73 3.30
C VAL A 70 16.33 -1.58 3.15
N ILE A 71 16.80 -1.49 1.91
CA ILE A 71 18.19 -1.16 1.57
C ILE A 71 18.32 0.32 1.18
N VAL A 72 19.29 1.02 1.76
CA VAL A 72 19.50 2.46 1.51
C VAL A 72 20.77 2.68 0.69
N SER A 73 20.63 3.37 -0.45
CA SER A 73 21.67 3.53 -1.49
C SER A 73 21.45 4.80 -2.33
N GLU A 74 22.22 5.06 -3.38
CA GLU A 74 21.90 6.11 -4.39
C GLU A 74 21.11 5.60 -5.61
N GLY A 75 20.68 4.33 -5.61
CA GLY A 75 19.87 3.77 -6.68
C GLY A 75 18.49 4.43 -6.79
N SER A 76 17.81 4.23 -7.92
CA SER A 76 16.38 4.57 -8.02
C SER A 76 15.58 3.80 -6.97
N PRO A 77 14.61 4.43 -6.27
CA PRO A 77 13.70 3.71 -5.40
C PRO A 77 13.01 2.55 -6.12
N MET A 78 12.73 1.47 -5.39
CA MET A 78 11.95 0.35 -5.92
C MET A 78 11.44 -0.55 -4.82
N THR A 79 10.43 -1.34 -5.17
CA THR A 79 9.97 -2.52 -4.43
C THR A 79 10.18 -3.73 -5.32
N THR A 80 10.82 -4.78 -4.80
CA THR A 80 11.01 -6.03 -5.55
C THR A 80 9.69 -6.77 -5.75
N PHE A 81 9.59 -7.60 -6.79
CA PHE A 81 8.37 -8.34 -7.10
C PHE A 81 7.94 -9.34 -6.01
N ASP A 82 8.87 -9.84 -5.20
CA ASP A 82 8.56 -10.67 -4.03
C ASP A 82 8.03 -9.85 -2.84
N GLY A 83 8.07 -8.52 -2.93
CA GLY A 83 7.68 -7.58 -1.89
C GLY A 83 8.54 -7.64 -0.63
N ARG A 84 9.66 -8.36 -0.61
CA ARG A 84 10.47 -8.51 0.60
C ARG A 84 11.55 -7.45 0.71
N THR A 85 11.96 -6.87 -0.42
CA THR A 85 13.01 -5.85 -0.44
C THR A 85 12.48 -4.53 -1.00
N ILE A 86 12.77 -3.44 -0.31
CA ILE A 86 12.56 -2.08 -0.80
C ILE A 86 13.93 -1.40 -0.88
N ARG A 87 14.21 -0.70 -1.97
CA ARG A 87 15.36 0.20 -2.06
C ARG A 87 14.91 1.63 -1.92
N LEU A 88 15.57 2.39 -1.05
CA LEU A 88 15.34 3.83 -0.88
C LEU A 88 16.61 4.62 -1.19
N ARG A 89 16.42 5.84 -1.72
CA ARG A 89 17.53 6.73 -2.05
C ARG A 89 18.02 7.49 -0.82
N ALA A 90 19.33 7.54 -0.62
CA ALA A 90 19.98 8.15 0.53
C ALA A 90 19.97 9.68 0.46
N GLY A 91 20.33 10.26 -0.69
CA GLY A 91 20.45 11.70 -0.92
C GLY A 91 19.13 12.49 -1.02
N TYR A 92 17.97 11.88 -0.75
CA TYR A 92 16.70 12.59 -0.76
C TYR A 92 16.55 13.55 0.44
N SER A 93 15.86 14.67 0.21
CA SER A 93 15.47 15.58 1.28
C SER A 93 14.51 14.90 2.27
N PRO A 94 14.39 15.36 3.52
CA PRO A 94 13.50 14.73 4.50
C PRO A 94 12.05 14.57 4.03
N ALA A 95 11.51 15.58 3.34
CA ALA A 95 10.17 15.51 2.77
C ALA A 95 10.06 14.44 1.68
N TYR A 96 11.07 14.32 0.83
CA TYR A 96 11.05 13.34 -0.25
C TYR A 96 11.27 11.91 0.27
N LYS A 97 12.10 11.73 1.31
CA LYS A 97 12.21 10.45 2.05
C LYS A 97 10.86 9.96 2.57
N LYS A 98 10.06 10.84 3.17
CA LYS A 98 8.68 10.52 3.61
C LYS A 98 7.81 10.06 2.45
N ALA A 99 7.80 10.82 1.36
CA ALA A 99 6.99 10.50 0.20
C ALA A 99 7.38 9.15 -0.42
N THR A 100 8.67 8.95 -0.67
CA THR A 100 9.21 7.72 -1.26
C THR A 100 8.98 6.51 -0.37
N LEU A 101 9.16 6.60 0.95
CA LEU A 101 8.86 5.46 1.83
C LEU A 101 7.39 5.03 1.71
N VAL A 102 6.46 5.98 1.73
CA VAL A 102 5.03 5.69 1.58
C VAL A 102 4.72 5.15 0.19
N HIS A 103 5.36 5.69 -0.86
CA HIS A 103 5.22 5.23 -2.25
C HIS A 103 5.60 3.75 -2.37
N GLU A 104 6.79 3.37 -1.90
CA GLU A 104 7.28 2.00 -2.01
C GLU A 104 6.48 1.02 -1.13
N LEU A 105 6.09 1.44 0.08
CA LEU A 105 5.18 0.64 0.91
C LEU A 105 3.80 0.48 0.23
N GLY A 106 3.34 1.48 -0.51
CA GLY A 106 2.14 1.40 -1.33
C GLY A 106 2.27 0.37 -2.46
N HIS A 107 3.39 0.35 -3.18
CA HIS A 107 3.66 -0.72 -4.16
C HIS A 107 3.66 -2.08 -3.49
N ARG A 108 4.34 -2.21 -2.34
CA ARG A 108 4.37 -3.46 -1.57
C ARG A 108 2.97 -3.93 -1.19
N LEU A 109 2.09 -3.02 -0.77
CA LEU A 109 0.72 -3.35 -0.43
C LEU A 109 -0.08 -3.73 -1.68
N ALA A 110 0.09 -3.02 -2.79
CA ALA A 110 -0.60 -3.30 -4.05
C ALA A 110 -0.27 -4.70 -4.63
N LEU A 111 0.89 -5.28 -4.28
CA LEU A 111 1.22 -6.67 -4.64
C LEU A 111 0.26 -7.71 -4.02
N THR A 112 -0.54 -7.36 -3.00
CA THR A 112 -1.52 -8.28 -2.41
C THR A 112 -2.84 -8.32 -3.18
N LEU A 113 -3.00 -7.52 -4.23
CA LEU A 113 -4.20 -7.56 -5.06
C LEU A 113 -4.23 -8.84 -5.91
N PRO A 114 -5.39 -9.51 -6.00
CA PRO A 114 -5.52 -10.72 -6.81
C PRO A 114 -5.43 -10.42 -8.31
N SER A 115 -5.73 -9.19 -8.72
CA SER A 115 -5.64 -8.74 -10.11
C SER A 115 -5.37 -7.25 -10.21
N ARG A 116 -4.58 -6.86 -11.20
CA ARG A 116 -4.32 -5.46 -11.56
C ARG A 116 -5.37 -4.88 -12.51
N GLY A 117 -6.24 -5.71 -13.07
CA GLY A 117 -7.30 -5.27 -13.99
C GLY A 117 -6.81 -4.50 -15.22
N GLY A 118 -5.61 -4.82 -15.71
CA GLY A 118 -4.98 -4.15 -16.85
C GLY A 118 -4.33 -2.80 -16.53
N LEU A 119 -4.27 -2.39 -15.26
CA LEU A 119 -3.52 -1.20 -14.84
C LEU A 119 -2.03 -1.54 -14.71
N ASP A 120 -1.19 -0.59 -15.11
CA ASP A 120 0.22 -0.59 -14.72
C ASP A 120 0.40 -0.31 -13.21
N ASP A 121 1.62 -0.53 -12.72
CA ASP A 121 1.96 -0.42 -11.30
C ASP A 121 1.66 0.96 -10.71
N HIS A 122 1.94 2.03 -11.45
CA HIS A 122 1.78 3.40 -10.98
C HIS A 122 0.32 3.85 -11.00
N ARG A 123 -0.43 3.53 -12.06
CA ARG A 123 -1.88 3.79 -12.08
C ARG A 123 -2.57 3.04 -10.95
N LEU A 124 -2.16 1.81 -10.67
CA LEU A 124 -2.72 1.05 -9.55
C LEU A 124 -2.43 1.74 -8.21
N LEU A 125 -1.17 2.08 -7.95
CA LEU A 125 -0.74 2.77 -6.73
C LEU A 125 -1.45 4.12 -6.53
N TYR A 126 -1.58 4.91 -7.60
CA TYR A 126 -2.16 6.25 -7.54
C TYR A 126 -3.68 6.26 -7.32
N LEU A 127 -4.34 5.10 -7.34
CA LEU A 127 -5.70 4.98 -6.84
C LEU A 127 -5.82 5.30 -5.34
N PHE A 128 -4.74 5.23 -4.57
CA PHE A 128 -4.80 5.54 -3.13
C PHE A 128 -3.63 6.39 -2.62
N LEU A 129 -2.48 6.45 -3.30
CA LEU A 129 -1.30 7.15 -2.80
C LEU A 129 -1.52 8.64 -2.51
N TYR A 130 -2.21 9.36 -3.40
CA TYR A 130 -2.48 10.80 -3.20
C TYR A 130 -3.33 11.06 -1.95
N ASP A 131 -4.35 10.23 -1.73
CA ASP A 131 -5.23 10.32 -0.58
C ASP A 131 -4.46 10.02 0.71
N VAL A 132 -3.58 9.00 0.68
CA VAL A 132 -2.70 8.66 1.81
C VAL A 132 -1.72 9.79 2.13
N TRP A 133 -1.06 10.40 1.15
CA TRP A 133 -0.19 11.55 1.41
C TRP A 133 -0.96 12.75 1.96
N THR A 134 -2.16 13.00 1.45
CA THR A 134 -3.03 14.08 1.92
C THR A 134 -3.40 13.86 3.39
N ASP A 135 -3.81 12.65 3.76
CA ASP A 135 -4.24 12.31 5.12
C ASP A 135 -3.06 12.21 6.11
N LEU A 136 -1.86 11.86 5.63
CA LEU A 136 -0.63 11.84 6.44
C LEU A 136 -0.05 13.23 6.69
N TYR A 137 0.13 14.01 5.62
CA TYR A 137 1.02 15.19 5.61
C TYR A 137 0.36 16.45 5.06
N GLY A 138 -0.93 16.39 4.72
CA GLY A 138 -1.70 17.50 4.19
C GLY A 138 -1.63 17.61 2.66
N ARG A 139 -2.64 18.28 2.10
CA ARG A 139 -2.80 18.45 0.65
C ARG A 139 -1.61 19.12 -0.02
N ASP A 140 -1.06 20.18 0.58
CA ASP A 140 0.10 20.90 0.04
C ASP A 140 1.32 19.99 -0.10
N PHE A 141 1.49 19.02 0.81
CA PHE A 141 2.55 18.02 0.69
C PHE A 141 2.28 17.11 -0.49
N ALA A 142 1.07 16.54 -0.59
CA ALA A 142 0.69 15.65 -1.68
C ALA A 142 0.83 16.33 -3.05
N ASP A 143 0.33 17.56 -3.20
CA ASP A 143 0.41 18.33 -4.45
C ASP A 143 1.86 18.59 -4.86
N ARG A 144 2.74 18.93 -3.92
CA ARG A 144 4.17 19.08 -4.19
C ARG A 144 4.83 17.77 -4.63
N MET A 145 4.52 16.66 -3.96
CA MET A 145 5.11 15.35 -4.32
C MET A 145 4.63 14.88 -5.69
N VAL A 146 3.35 15.06 -6.03
CA VAL A 146 2.84 14.81 -7.38
C VAL A 146 3.58 15.65 -8.41
N ALA A 147 3.77 16.96 -8.15
CA ALA A 147 4.47 17.84 -9.08
C ALA A 147 5.94 17.42 -9.31
N ILE A 148 6.59 16.84 -8.29
CA ILE A 148 7.94 16.26 -8.39
C ILE A 148 7.89 14.95 -9.20
N GLU A 149 7.01 14.02 -8.85
CA GLU A 149 6.95 12.71 -9.49
C GLU A 149 6.60 12.76 -10.97
N ARG A 150 5.71 13.67 -11.38
CA ARG A 150 5.39 13.91 -12.80
C ARG A 150 6.61 14.24 -13.66
N ARG A 151 7.72 14.69 -13.04
CA ARG A 151 8.95 15.08 -13.73
C ARG A 151 10.05 14.03 -13.63
N ILE A 152 9.79 12.89 -12.99
CA ILE A 152 10.77 11.82 -12.89
C ILE A 152 11.05 11.28 -14.31
N PRO A 153 12.31 11.32 -14.77
CA PRO A 153 12.66 10.72 -16.05
C PRO A 153 12.71 9.20 -15.90
N GLY A 154 12.22 8.48 -16.89
CA GLY A 154 12.24 7.02 -16.87
C GLY A 154 11.45 6.39 -18.01
N PRO A 155 11.44 5.05 -18.08
CA PRO A 155 10.63 4.32 -19.05
C PRO A 155 9.12 4.41 -18.75
N GLU A 156 8.75 4.80 -17.54
CA GLU A 156 7.36 4.94 -17.11
C GLU A 156 6.87 6.37 -17.29
N ASP A 157 5.61 6.50 -17.70
CA ASP A 157 4.95 7.81 -17.89
C ASP A 157 4.23 8.25 -16.60
N TYR A 158 5.03 8.74 -15.64
CA TYR A 158 4.54 9.25 -14.35
C TYR A 158 3.52 10.39 -14.53
N GLU A 159 3.72 11.24 -15.54
CA GLU A 159 2.81 12.35 -15.83
C GLU A 159 1.43 11.85 -16.25
N ALA A 160 1.36 10.92 -17.20
CA ALA A 160 0.10 10.35 -17.65
C ALA A 160 -0.60 9.55 -16.54
N ALA A 161 0.15 8.79 -15.72
CA ALA A 161 -0.40 8.06 -14.59
C ALA A 161 -1.02 9.00 -13.54
N TRP A 162 -0.31 10.05 -13.15
CA TRP A 162 -0.84 11.05 -12.20
C TRP A 162 -2.02 11.84 -12.77
N THR A 163 -1.96 12.20 -14.05
CA THR A 163 -3.05 12.92 -14.73
C THR A 163 -4.31 12.07 -14.76
N TRP A 164 -4.19 10.78 -15.09
CA TRP A 164 -5.31 9.84 -15.06
C TRP A 164 -5.89 9.68 -13.66
N ALA A 165 -5.06 9.51 -12.63
CA ALA A 165 -5.52 9.26 -11.26
C ALA A 165 -6.22 10.48 -10.65
N LEU A 166 -5.73 11.69 -10.96
CA LEU A 166 -6.27 12.95 -10.44
C LEU A 166 -7.43 13.51 -11.28
N ALA A 167 -7.69 12.96 -12.48
CA ALA A 167 -8.96 13.19 -13.18
C ALA A 167 -10.15 12.51 -12.49
N LEU A 168 -9.88 11.56 -11.59
CA LEU A 168 -10.88 10.89 -10.76
C LEU A 168 -11.05 11.62 -9.43
N THR A 169 -12.27 11.61 -8.89
CA THR A 169 -12.50 11.96 -7.48
C THR A 169 -11.97 10.87 -6.55
N ARG A 170 -11.79 11.19 -5.27
CA ARG A 170 -11.44 10.19 -4.23
C ARG A 170 -12.41 9.01 -4.28
N ASP A 171 -13.72 9.26 -4.32
CA ASP A 171 -14.73 8.19 -4.40
C ASP A 171 -14.61 7.32 -5.65
N GLN A 172 -14.30 7.93 -6.80
CA GLN A 172 -14.09 7.18 -8.05
C GLN A 172 -12.84 6.30 -7.99
N ARG A 173 -11.73 6.80 -7.43
CA ARG A 173 -10.54 5.99 -7.19
C ARG A 173 -10.84 4.82 -6.26
N GLN A 174 -11.53 5.09 -5.15
CA GLN A 174 -11.93 4.09 -4.17
C GLN A 174 -12.89 3.03 -4.74
N ALA A 175 -13.82 3.44 -5.62
CA ALA A 175 -14.71 2.51 -6.31
C ALA A 175 -13.94 1.59 -7.27
N ARG A 176 -12.95 2.12 -8.00
CA ARG A 176 -12.09 1.29 -8.86
C ARG A 176 -11.26 0.30 -8.04
N LEU A 177 -10.68 0.73 -6.94
CA LEU A 177 -9.90 -0.15 -6.08
C LEU A 177 -10.75 -1.26 -5.44
N ARG A 178 -11.98 -0.96 -5.01
CA ARG A 178 -12.97 -1.96 -4.59
C ARG A 178 -13.22 -3.00 -5.68
N ALA A 179 -13.43 -2.57 -6.93
CA ALA A 179 -13.70 -3.49 -8.04
C ALA A 179 -12.52 -4.42 -8.36
N LEU A 180 -11.28 -3.99 -8.14
CA LEU A 180 -10.09 -4.83 -8.33
C LEU A 180 -9.99 -5.92 -7.26
N ARG A 181 -10.36 -5.60 -6.02
CA ARG A 181 -10.38 -6.56 -4.90
C ARG A 181 -11.42 -7.67 -5.12
N THR A 182 -12.61 -7.34 -5.61
CA THR A 182 -13.69 -8.32 -5.83
C THR A 182 -13.53 -9.16 -7.09
N ARG A 183 -12.75 -8.72 -8.09
CA ARG A 183 -12.55 -9.48 -9.33
C ARG A 183 -11.70 -10.73 -9.16
N GLY A 184 -10.91 -10.82 -8.08
CA GLY A 184 -10.18 -12.04 -7.73
C GLY A 184 -11.10 -13.26 -7.50
N ASP A 185 -12.36 -13.04 -7.15
CA ASP A 185 -13.29 -14.12 -6.76
C ASP A 185 -14.04 -14.76 -7.95
N ALA A 186 -13.98 -14.16 -9.15
CA ALA A 186 -14.82 -14.57 -10.28
C ALA A 186 -14.08 -15.38 -11.37
N SER A 187 -12.75 -15.27 -11.47
CA SER A 187 -11.97 -15.97 -12.50
C SER A 187 -11.39 -17.31 -12.06
N ASP A 188 -11.55 -17.69 -10.79
CA ASP A 188 -10.96 -18.92 -10.20
C ASP A 188 -12.00 -20.00 -9.86
N ARG A 189 -13.25 -19.83 -10.31
CA ARG A 189 -14.21 -20.93 -10.32
C ARG A 189 -13.81 -21.86 -11.47
N PRO A 190 -13.46 -23.14 -11.23
CA PRO A 190 -13.36 -24.10 -12.31
C PRO A 190 -14.66 -24.02 -13.11
N LEU A 191 -14.57 -23.85 -14.42
CA LEU A 191 -15.70 -24.09 -15.29
C LEU A 191 -16.19 -25.50 -14.95
N ASP A 192 -17.38 -25.61 -14.37
CA ASP A 192 -18.11 -26.88 -14.29
C ASP A 192 -18.30 -27.32 -15.75
N ILE A 193 -17.35 -28.11 -16.25
CA ILE A 193 -17.50 -28.83 -17.49
C ILE A 193 -18.58 -29.87 -17.20
N ALA A 194 -19.80 -29.55 -17.59
CA ALA A 194 -20.90 -30.50 -17.60
C ALA A 194 -20.40 -31.79 -18.27
N PRO A 195 -20.66 -32.98 -17.69
CA PRO A 195 -20.23 -34.24 -18.29
C PRO A 195 -20.79 -34.33 -19.71
N GLY A 196 -19.89 -34.44 -20.67
CA GLY A 196 -20.25 -34.62 -22.07
C GLY A 196 -21.11 -35.87 -22.28
N PRO A 197 -21.95 -35.90 -23.32
CA PRO A 197 -22.82 -37.03 -23.58
C PRO A 197 -22.00 -38.31 -23.79
N PRO A 198 -22.51 -39.48 -23.37
CA PRO A 198 -21.80 -40.74 -23.49
C PRO A 198 -21.49 -41.03 -24.97
N ILE A 199 -20.22 -41.27 -25.25
CA ILE A 199 -19.75 -41.70 -26.57
C ILE A 199 -20.17 -43.16 -26.74
N SER A 200 -21.23 -43.39 -27.51
CA SER A 200 -21.57 -44.73 -28.01
C SER A 200 -20.47 -45.18 -28.97
N ARG A 201 -19.75 -46.25 -28.62
CA ARG A 201 -18.85 -46.93 -29.55
C ARG A 201 -19.62 -47.97 -30.37
N PRO A 202 -19.30 -48.16 -31.66
CA PRO A 202 -19.80 -49.27 -32.46
C PRO A 202 -19.22 -50.62 -32.01
#